data_AF-A0A956YWG5-F1
#
_entry.id   AF-A0A956YWG5-F1
#
_cell.length_a   1.000
_cell.length_b   1.000
_cell.length_c   1.000
_cell.angle_alpha   90.00
_cell.angle_beta   90.00
_cell.angle_gamma   90.00
#
_symmetry.space_group_name_H-M   'P 1'
#
loop_
_entity.id
_entity.type
_entity.pdbx_description
1 polymer ?
#
loop_
_entity_poly.entity_id
_entity_poly.type
_entity_poly.pdbx_seq_one_letter_code
_entity_poly.pdbx_strand_id
1 'polypeptide(L)'
;MKKALFIILLMCLLLGVLPAAAKSSPWSVWLFTSEIGRLREVDSTGSVLRDFTLPLPGTADPAQPPRSVAISHNGNLIAYVVRSVDRTPTLVVWDASLLTFVGNYAMPANANVSIEYNASSLNFSENDTQIAFGYGTEPVGWQLIILDLPSGDTYTVSSGSPAAITPGLDNLPFNVPIVRMYRGAQVYFTMLPVPSDAPGGPSYIWDTIRNLIVPTAAYYNMGGDTLLMTGETINGVSDSRFAYSANLEAYPMIQFNALHVYDPAVDGVFPFYVDPEFSAWTPRFVQNGERIAVIGERSDGQAETRLLERNGVLMGSTGVRMTSMQGVFDGFVFTTDEPALVGAGASALFYTETRSGLPATAGTFIWESPTGENVRIVWNSDNFTPGPSAPPVWAMLAAPITAEGLTAPALGAPPLPSATPAVFIPPTVAPAAGSLAAGADAIVNTTEGDRLRLRSGAGLSFGVIRELADETRVTLIEGPRANDGYIWWRVQLADGTTGWIVESADGIQTLLPVFAG
;
A
#
# COMPACT_ATOMS: atom_id res chain seq x y z
N MET A 1 23.91 -39.21 47.86
CA MET A 1 23.55 -37.83 47.48
C MET A 1 24.37 -37.27 46.30
N LYS A 2 25.70 -37.49 46.21
CA LYS A 2 26.52 -36.92 45.12
C LYS A 2 26.27 -37.51 43.71
N LYS A 3 25.85 -38.78 43.59
CA LYS A 3 25.56 -39.41 42.27
C LYS A 3 24.22 -38.98 41.66
N ALA A 4 23.20 -38.71 42.49
CA ALA A 4 21.89 -38.24 42.01
C ALA A 4 21.95 -36.79 41.51
N LEU A 5 22.76 -35.94 42.16
CA LEU A 5 22.96 -34.56 41.74
C LEU A 5 23.73 -34.45 40.41
N PHE A 6 24.65 -35.39 40.14
CA PHE A 6 25.40 -35.43 38.89
C PHE A 6 24.53 -35.89 37.71
N ILE A 7 23.57 -36.80 37.93
CA ILE A 7 22.65 -37.27 36.88
C ILE A 7 21.61 -36.18 36.54
N ILE A 8 21.15 -35.39 37.52
CA ILE A 8 20.25 -34.26 37.27
C ILE A 8 20.99 -33.12 36.55
N LEU A 9 22.24 -32.84 36.93
CA LEU A 9 23.05 -31.84 36.23
C LEU A 9 23.40 -32.26 34.80
N LEU A 10 23.58 -33.57 34.56
CA LEU A 10 23.80 -34.12 33.21
C LEU A 10 22.51 -34.16 32.38
N MET A 11 21.33 -34.39 32.97
CA MET A 11 20.04 -34.25 32.29
C MET A 11 19.70 -32.79 31.95
N CYS A 12 20.13 -31.82 32.77
CA CYS A 12 20.01 -30.40 32.42
C CYS A 12 21.03 -29.94 31.36
N LEU A 13 22.16 -30.65 31.20
CA LEU A 13 23.16 -30.36 30.16
C LEU A 13 22.90 -31.10 28.83
N LEU A 14 22.05 -32.13 28.83
CA LEU A 14 21.55 -32.85 27.64
C LEU A 14 20.20 -32.33 27.13
N LEU A 15 19.60 -31.36 27.80
CA LEU A 15 18.75 -30.36 27.13
C LEU A 15 19.67 -29.45 26.33
N GLY A 16 20.27 -30.04 25.28
CA GLY A 16 20.79 -29.26 24.19
C GLY A 16 19.69 -28.29 23.79
N VAL A 17 20.03 -27.01 23.77
CA VAL A 17 19.31 -26.03 22.98
C VAL A 17 19.39 -26.56 21.55
N LEU A 18 18.48 -27.46 21.19
CA LEU A 18 18.04 -27.53 19.82
C LEU A 18 17.71 -26.08 19.50
N PRO A 19 18.23 -25.49 18.42
CA PRO A 19 17.61 -24.28 17.94
C PRO A 19 16.13 -24.61 17.91
N ALA A 20 15.32 -23.87 18.68
CA ALA A 20 13.93 -23.78 18.35
C ALA A 20 13.97 -23.27 16.92
N ALA A 21 13.90 -24.18 15.95
CA ALA A 21 13.47 -23.82 14.61
C ALA A 21 12.17 -23.09 14.92
N ALA A 22 12.19 -21.77 14.79
CA ALA A 22 10.98 -20.99 14.87
C ALA A 22 10.07 -21.68 13.87
N LYS A 23 9.08 -22.41 14.38
CA LYS A 23 8.09 -23.04 13.53
C LYS A 23 7.47 -21.84 12.83
N SER A 24 7.73 -21.69 11.54
CA SER A 24 7.14 -20.65 10.72
C SER A 24 5.64 -20.62 11.05
N SER A 25 5.10 -19.43 11.22
CA SER A 25 3.66 -19.30 11.48
C SER A 25 2.94 -20.06 10.35
N PRO A 26 2.01 -20.99 10.67
CA PRO A 26 1.39 -21.80 9.63
C PRO A 26 0.56 -20.89 8.73
N TRP A 27 0.95 -20.84 7.46
CA TRP A 27 0.26 -20.07 6.42
C TRP A 27 -0.20 -20.99 5.29
N SER A 28 -1.19 -20.53 4.52
CA SER A 28 -1.58 -21.11 3.23
C SER A 28 -1.66 -20.03 2.15
N VAL A 29 -1.54 -20.46 0.89
CA VAL A 29 -1.66 -19.59 -0.28
C VAL A 29 -2.64 -20.18 -1.29
N TRP A 30 -3.40 -19.30 -1.95
CA TRP A 30 -4.12 -19.68 -3.17
C TRP A 30 -3.24 -19.43 -4.39
N LEU A 31 -3.07 -20.49 -5.17
CA LEU A 31 -2.40 -20.49 -6.46
C LEU A 31 -3.43 -20.57 -7.57
N PHE A 32 -3.34 -19.66 -8.54
CA PHE A 32 -4.28 -19.57 -9.65
C PHE A 32 -3.62 -19.88 -11.00
N THR A 33 -4.23 -20.79 -11.76
CA THR A 33 -3.86 -21.14 -13.14
C THR A 33 -4.93 -20.59 -14.09
N SER A 34 -4.64 -19.46 -14.72
CA SER A 34 -5.65 -18.70 -15.49
C SER A 34 -6.07 -19.36 -16.79
N GLU A 35 -5.21 -20.20 -17.37
CA GLU A 35 -5.43 -20.92 -18.63
C GLU A 35 -6.61 -21.90 -18.55
N ILE A 36 -6.91 -22.37 -17.33
CA ILE A 36 -7.94 -23.37 -17.07
C ILE A 36 -8.86 -22.98 -15.90
N GLY A 37 -8.73 -21.75 -15.39
CA GLY A 37 -9.54 -21.23 -14.28
C GLY A 37 -9.43 -22.08 -13.01
N ARG A 38 -8.26 -22.62 -12.69
CA ARG A 38 -8.05 -23.55 -11.57
C ARG A 38 -7.47 -22.85 -10.35
N LEU A 39 -7.99 -23.15 -9.17
CA LEU A 39 -7.48 -22.70 -7.89
C LEU A 39 -6.97 -23.87 -7.06
N ARG A 40 -5.81 -23.68 -6.44
CA ARG A 40 -5.20 -24.65 -5.52
C ARG A 40 -4.70 -23.95 -4.26
N GLU A 41 -5.16 -24.41 -3.11
CA GLU A 41 -4.68 -23.93 -1.81
C GLU A 41 -3.56 -24.85 -1.33
N VAL A 42 -2.37 -24.27 -1.09
CA VAL A 42 -1.18 -24.98 -0.64
C VAL A 42 -0.75 -24.40 0.70
N ASP A 43 -0.52 -25.26 1.69
CA ASP A 43 -0.03 -24.84 2.99
C ASP A 43 1.50 -24.71 3.04
N SER A 44 2.00 -24.18 4.16
CA SER A 44 3.43 -23.98 4.41
C SER A 44 4.27 -25.27 4.43
N THR A 45 3.64 -26.45 4.37
CA THR A 45 4.32 -27.77 4.27
C THR A 45 4.35 -28.32 2.85
N GLY A 46 3.69 -27.65 1.90
CA GLY A 46 3.50 -28.12 0.53
C GLY A 46 2.27 -29.01 0.35
N SER A 47 1.45 -29.18 1.38
CA SER A 47 0.22 -29.98 1.28
C SER A 47 -0.87 -29.20 0.55
N VAL A 48 -1.54 -29.85 -0.38
CA VAL A 48 -2.69 -29.27 -1.09
C VAL A 48 -3.95 -29.45 -0.23
N LEU A 49 -4.49 -28.34 0.27
CA LEU A 49 -5.69 -28.33 1.13
C LEU A 49 -6.98 -28.37 0.30
N ARG A 50 -7.03 -27.61 -0.79
CA ARG A 50 -8.18 -27.51 -1.71
C ARG A 50 -7.67 -27.42 -3.15
N ASP A 51 -8.41 -28.01 -4.09
CA ASP A 51 -8.08 -28.00 -5.51
C ASP A 51 -9.36 -28.17 -6.34
N PHE A 52 -9.70 -27.15 -7.14
CA PHE A 52 -10.86 -27.20 -8.04
C PHE A 52 -10.73 -26.21 -9.21
N THR A 53 -11.49 -26.49 -10.27
CA THR A 53 -11.77 -25.52 -11.33
C THR A 53 -12.94 -24.64 -10.90
N LEU A 54 -12.82 -23.33 -11.12
CA LEU A 54 -13.87 -22.36 -10.80
C LEU A 54 -15.17 -22.72 -11.54
N PRO A 55 -16.32 -22.79 -10.84
CA PRO A 55 -17.58 -23.12 -11.47
C PRO A 55 -18.02 -22.01 -12.44
N LEU A 56 -18.61 -22.41 -13.57
CA LEU A 56 -19.12 -21.48 -14.57
C LEU A 56 -20.66 -21.51 -14.52
N PRO A 57 -21.34 -20.39 -14.20
CA PRO A 57 -22.80 -20.37 -14.11
C PRO A 57 -23.47 -20.17 -15.48
N GLY A 58 -24.65 -20.78 -15.65
CA GLY A 58 -25.61 -20.44 -16.70
C GLY A 58 -25.03 -20.41 -18.12
N THR A 59 -25.01 -19.22 -18.71
CA THR A 59 -24.60 -18.95 -20.11
C THR A 59 -23.12 -18.62 -20.27
N ALA A 60 -22.30 -18.79 -19.23
CA ALA A 60 -20.85 -18.58 -19.31
C ALA A 60 -20.22 -19.48 -20.38
N ASP A 61 -19.35 -18.90 -21.21
CA ASP A 61 -18.63 -19.60 -22.26
C ASP A 61 -17.47 -20.42 -21.65
N PRO A 62 -17.50 -21.76 -21.69
CA PRO A 62 -16.41 -22.58 -21.16
C PRO A 62 -15.08 -22.40 -21.91
N ALA A 63 -15.08 -21.78 -23.10
CA ALA A 63 -13.87 -21.43 -23.82
C ALA A 63 -13.18 -20.17 -23.29
N GLN A 64 -13.81 -19.44 -22.35
CA GLN A 64 -13.27 -18.23 -21.73
C GLN A 64 -13.15 -18.40 -20.21
N PRO A 65 -12.12 -19.11 -19.74
CA PRO A 65 -11.89 -19.25 -18.31
C PRO A 65 -11.64 -17.87 -17.66
N PRO A 66 -11.96 -17.72 -16.36
CA PRO A 66 -11.68 -16.48 -15.64
C PRO A 66 -10.18 -16.14 -15.67
N ARG A 67 -9.86 -14.87 -15.87
CA ARG A 67 -8.46 -14.41 -16.01
C ARG A 67 -7.82 -13.98 -14.70
N SER A 68 -8.64 -13.61 -13.71
CA SER A 68 -8.25 -13.11 -12.41
C SER A 68 -9.31 -13.46 -11.37
N VAL A 69 -8.89 -13.51 -10.11
CA VAL A 69 -9.74 -13.80 -8.96
C VAL A 69 -9.41 -12.82 -7.84
N ALA A 70 -10.43 -12.26 -7.21
CA ALA A 70 -10.31 -11.59 -5.93
C ALA A 70 -10.78 -12.58 -4.86
N ILE A 71 -10.01 -12.75 -3.80
CA ILE A 71 -10.31 -13.70 -2.73
C ILE A 71 -10.47 -12.93 -1.43
N SER A 72 -11.58 -13.15 -0.73
CA SER A 72 -11.90 -12.47 0.53
C SER A 72 -10.83 -12.68 1.61
N HIS A 73 -10.86 -11.84 2.65
CA HIS A 73 -9.86 -11.89 3.71
C HIS A 73 -9.80 -13.25 4.39
N ASN A 74 -10.95 -13.88 4.62
CA ASN A 74 -11.03 -15.24 5.19
C ASN A 74 -10.68 -16.39 4.21
N GLY A 75 -10.38 -16.10 2.94
CA GLY A 75 -9.97 -17.10 1.95
C GLY A 75 -11.10 -17.96 1.36
N ASN A 76 -12.37 -17.64 1.63
CA ASN A 76 -13.51 -18.50 1.25
C ASN A 76 -14.36 -17.94 0.10
N LEU A 77 -14.51 -16.62 -0.02
CA LEU A 77 -15.26 -16.02 -1.13
C LEU A 77 -14.31 -15.73 -2.27
N ILE A 78 -14.66 -16.20 -3.46
CA ILE A 78 -13.85 -16.05 -4.65
C ILE A 78 -14.70 -15.32 -5.69
N ALA A 79 -14.31 -14.09 -5.99
CA ALA A 79 -14.95 -13.24 -6.97
C ALA A 79 -14.17 -13.25 -8.28
N TYR A 80 -14.86 -13.45 -9.39
CA TYR A 80 -14.27 -13.51 -10.72
C TYR A 80 -15.28 -13.15 -11.81
N VAL A 81 -14.76 -12.80 -12.98
CA VAL A 81 -15.57 -12.43 -14.14
C VAL A 81 -15.71 -13.65 -15.06
N VAL A 82 -16.94 -13.98 -15.41
CA VAL A 82 -17.28 -14.90 -16.49
C VAL A 82 -17.86 -14.13 -17.65
N ARG A 83 -17.68 -14.64 -18.87
CA ARG A 83 -18.21 -14.02 -20.09
C ARG A 83 -19.08 -15.04 -20.81
N SER A 84 -20.26 -14.63 -21.26
CA SER A 84 -21.08 -15.43 -22.16
C SER A 84 -20.55 -15.38 -23.59
N VAL A 85 -21.11 -16.23 -24.48
CA VAL A 85 -20.69 -16.32 -25.90
C VAL A 85 -20.81 -14.98 -26.65
N ASP A 86 -21.76 -14.12 -26.24
CA ASP A 86 -21.94 -12.76 -26.75
C ASP A 86 -21.00 -11.71 -26.10
N ARG A 87 -20.05 -12.16 -25.26
CA ARG A 87 -19.07 -11.37 -24.50
C ARG A 87 -19.65 -10.47 -23.41
N THR A 88 -20.87 -10.74 -22.96
CA THR A 88 -21.44 -10.05 -21.78
C THR A 88 -20.70 -10.50 -20.51
N PRO A 89 -19.97 -9.61 -19.82
CA PRO A 89 -19.27 -9.96 -18.59
C PRO A 89 -20.24 -9.96 -17.40
N THR A 90 -20.10 -10.96 -16.53
CA THR A 90 -20.81 -11.06 -15.26
C THR A 90 -19.78 -11.29 -14.16
N LEU A 91 -19.76 -10.41 -13.17
CA LEU A 91 -19.08 -10.70 -11.91
C LEU A 91 -19.88 -11.78 -11.18
N VAL A 92 -19.19 -12.80 -10.68
CA VAL A 92 -19.78 -13.82 -9.81
C VAL A 92 -18.93 -13.95 -8.56
N VAL A 93 -19.58 -14.26 -7.43
CA VAL A 93 -18.93 -14.53 -6.15
C VAL A 93 -19.34 -15.92 -5.71
N TRP A 94 -18.35 -16.81 -5.58
CA TRP A 94 -18.54 -18.20 -5.19
C TRP A 94 -17.92 -18.45 -3.82
N ASP A 95 -18.68 -19.08 -2.92
CA ASP A 95 -18.23 -19.49 -1.61
C ASP A 95 -17.64 -20.91 -1.69
N ALA A 96 -16.33 -21.02 -1.51
CA ALA A 96 -15.59 -22.28 -1.57
C ALA A 96 -15.86 -23.23 -0.40
N SER A 97 -16.39 -22.71 0.71
CA SER A 97 -16.75 -23.51 1.88
C SER A 97 -18.14 -24.13 1.73
N LEU A 98 -19.06 -23.42 1.09
CA LEU A 98 -20.43 -23.85 0.84
C LEU A 98 -20.65 -24.45 -0.55
N LEU A 99 -19.66 -24.32 -1.45
CA LEU A 99 -19.71 -24.73 -2.85
C LEU A 99 -20.89 -24.11 -3.62
N THR A 100 -21.25 -22.86 -3.34
CA THR A 100 -22.40 -22.18 -3.93
C THR A 100 -22.08 -20.75 -4.36
N PHE A 101 -22.81 -20.23 -5.34
CA PHE A 101 -22.76 -18.80 -5.69
C PHE A 101 -23.54 -17.99 -4.64
N VAL A 102 -22.95 -16.90 -4.18
CA VAL A 102 -23.51 -16.00 -3.15
C VAL A 102 -23.70 -14.57 -3.64
N GLY A 103 -23.17 -14.23 -4.82
CA GLY A 103 -23.34 -12.91 -5.43
C GLY A 103 -23.12 -12.94 -6.93
N ASN A 104 -23.80 -12.07 -7.66
CA ASN A 104 -23.54 -11.85 -9.08
C ASN A 104 -23.93 -10.42 -9.50
N TYR A 105 -23.27 -9.91 -10.53
CA TYR A 105 -23.60 -8.63 -11.15
C TYR A 105 -23.30 -8.67 -12.65
N ALA A 106 -24.34 -8.55 -13.48
CA ALA A 106 -24.21 -8.50 -14.93
C ALA A 106 -23.87 -7.08 -15.40
N MET A 107 -22.93 -6.97 -16.32
CA MET A 107 -22.45 -5.70 -16.87
C MET A 107 -22.82 -5.58 -18.36
N PRO A 108 -22.79 -4.37 -18.96
CA PRO A 108 -23.00 -4.20 -20.38
C PRO A 108 -22.02 -5.04 -21.22
N ALA A 109 -22.48 -5.48 -22.40
CA ALA A 109 -21.64 -6.21 -23.33
C ALA A 109 -20.34 -5.45 -23.64
N ASN A 110 -19.22 -6.19 -23.72
CA ASN A 110 -17.88 -5.63 -23.96
C ASN A 110 -17.35 -4.67 -22.89
N ALA A 111 -17.93 -4.62 -21.68
CA ALA A 111 -17.33 -3.85 -20.60
C ALA A 111 -15.94 -4.40 -20.22
N ASN A 112 -15.03 -3.47 -19.92
CA ASN A 112 -13.73 -3.73 -19.31
C ASN A 112 -13.90 -3.70 -17.79
N VAL A 113 -13.53 -4.77 -17.09
CA VAL A 113 -13.89 -4.95 -15.67
C VAL A 113 -12.64 -4.84 -14.79
N SER A 114 -12.72 -4.06 -13.71
CA SER A 114 -11.57 -3.74 -12.86
C SER A 114 -10.85 -4.97 -12.30
N ILE A 115 -11.60 -6.02 -11.95
CA ILE A 115 -11.07 -7.28 -11.41
C ILE A 115 -10.13 -7.98 -12.41
N GLU A 116 -10.31 -7.77 -13.71
CA GLU A 116 -9.40 -8.33 -14.72
C GLU A 116 -8.03 -7.63 -14.73
N TYR A 117 -7.92 -6.42 -14.18
CA TYR A 117 -6.67 -5.63 -14.09
C TYR A 117 -6.04 -5.66 -12.70
N ASN A 118 -6.85 -5.57 -11.64
CA ASN A 118 -6.40 -5.69 -10.26
C ASN A 118 -7.46 -6.42 -9.44
N ALA A 119 -7.13 -7.64 -9.03
CA ALA A 119 -7.94 -8.45 -8.14
C ALA A 119 -7.12 -8.77 -6.89
N SER A 120 -7.68 -8.48 -5.73
CA SER A 120 -7.05 -8.78 -4.45
C SER A 120 -8.12 -8.92 -3.36
N SER A 121 -7.70 -9.30 -2.16
CA SER A 121 -8.58 -9.26 -0.99
C SER A 121 -9.10 -7.85 -0.70
N LEU A 122 -8.38 -6.81 -1.12
CA LEU A 122 -8.74 -5.41 -0.90
C LEU A 122 -9.95 -4.96 -1.74
N ASN A 123 -10.48 -5.81 -2.62
CA ASN A 123 -11.79 -5.61 -3.23
C ASN A 123 -12.94 -5.86 -2.24
N PHE A 124 -12.73 -6.70 -1.24
CA PHE A 124 -13.75 -7.02 -0.24
C PHE A 124 -13.73 -6.00 0.90
N SER A 125 -14.88 -5.79 1.54
CA SER A 125 -14.95 -5.08 2.82
C SER A 125 -14.22 -5.87 3.92
N GLU A 126 -13.79 -5.20 4.99
CA GLU A 126 -13.05 -5.84 6.10
C GLU A 126 -13.74 -7.06 6.73
N ASN A 127 -15.08 -7.12 6.66
CA ASN A 127 -15.88 -8.23 7.19
C ASN A 127 -16.34 -9.24 6.11
N ASP A 128 -15.82 -9.13 4.89
CA ASP A 128 -16.15 -9.99 3.74
C ASP A 128 -17.64 -10.02 3.34
N THR A 129 -18.43 -9.01 3.73
CA THR A 129 -19.87 -8.94 3.40
C THR A 129 -20.17 -8.19 2.10
N GLN A 130 -19.21 -7.43 1.58
CA GLN A 130 -19.39 -6.60 0.40
C GLN A 130 -18.16 -6.70 -0.50
N ILE A 131 -18.35 -6.43 -1.79
CA ILE A 131 -17.27 -6.35 -2.78
C ILE A 131 -17.38 -5.07 -3.61
N ALA A 132 -16.27 -4.36 -3.73
CA ALA A 132 -16.10 -3.19 -4.57
C ALA A 132 -15.40 -3.56 -5.89
N PHE A 133 -15.97 -3.12 -7.01
CA PHE A 133 -15.39 -3.30 -8.34
C PHE A 133 -15.89 -2.21 -9.28
N GLY A 134 -15.17 -1.99 -10.37
CA GLY A 134 -15.50 -1.03 -11.39
C GLY A 134 -15.61 -1.65 -12.77
N TYR A 135 -16.25 -0.94 -13.69
CA TYR A 135 -16.14 -1.23 -15.11
C TYR A 135 -16.20 0.03 -15.95
N GLY A 136 -15.61 -0.02 -17.14
CA GLY A 136 -15.72 1.00 -18.18
C GLY A 136 -16.32 0.40 -19.46
N THR A 137 -17.21 1.13 -20.12
CA THR A 137 -17.85 0.68 -21.36
C THR A 137 -18.19 1.86 -22.28
N GLU A 138 -18.02 1.66 -23.58
CA GLU A 138 -18.43 2.63 -24.60
C GLU A 138 -19.89 2.39 -24.99
N PRO A 139 -20.73 3.43 -25.19
CA PRO A 139 -20.47 4.86 -25.00
C PRO A 139 -20.84 5.40 -23.59
N VAL A 140 -21.13 4.51 -22.63
CA VAL A 140 -21.82 4.85 -21.36
C VAL A 140 -20.89 5.50 -20.32
N GLY A 141 -19.58 5.27 -20.42
CA GLY A 141 -18.58 5.73 -19.46
C GLY A 141 -18.24 4.67 -18.43
N TRP A 142 -17.97 5.08 -17.20
CA TRP A 142 -17.55 4.19 -16.13
C TRP A 142 -18.54 4.11 -14.98
N GLN A 143 -18.51 2.98 -14.27
CA GLN A 143 -19.20 2.77 -13.01
C GLN A 143 -18.25 2.15 -11.97
N LEU A 144 -18.39 2.58 -10.73
CA LEU A 144 -17.78 1.99 -9.54
C LEU A 144 -18.92 1.54 -8.62
N ILE A 145 -18.90 0.27 -8.25
CA ILE A 145 -20.01 -0.44 -7.63
C ILE A 145 -19.52 -1.13 -6.36
N ILE A 146 -20.33 -1.06 -5.31
CA ILE A 146 -20.25 -1.94 -4.15
C ILE A 146 -21.47 -2.85 -4.20
N LEU A 147 -21.25 -4.16 -4.22
CA LEU A 147 -22.29 -5.19 -4.12
C LEU A 147 -22.33 -5.70 -2.68
N ASP A 148 -23.49 -5.58 -2.04
CA ASP A 148 -23.79 -6.22 -0.76
C ASP A 148 -24.14 -7.69 -0.99
N LEU A 149 -23.31 -8.61 -0.49
CA LEU A 149 -23.48 -10.03 -0.77
C LEU A 149 -24.70 -10.64 -0.03
N PRO A 150 -24.98 -10.27 1.25
CA PRO A 150 -26.18 -10.75 1.93
C PRO A 150 -27.50 -10.31 1.29
N SER A 151 -27.64 -9.04 0.90
CA SER A 151 -28.91 -8.52 0.37
C SER A 151 -29.00 -8.54 -1.16
N GLY A 152 -27.87 -8.53 -1.86
CA GLY A 152 -27.79 -8.33 -3.30
C GLY A 152 -27.94 -6.87 -3.74
N ASP A 153 -28.04 -5.92 -2.79
CA ASP A 153 -28.15 -4.50 -3.10
C ASP A 153 -26.84 -3.95 -3.67
N THR A 154 -26.94 -2.87 -4.44
CA THR A 154 -25.79 -2.21 -5.03
C THR A 154 -25.75 -0.73 -4.72
N TYR A 155 -24.55 -0.22 -4.46
CA TYR A 155 -24.24 1.18 -4.29
C TYR A 155 -23.31 1.59 -5.43
N THR A 156 -23.72 2.57 -6.23
CA THR A 156 -23.03 2.89 -7.48
C THR A 156 -22.74 4.37 -7.59
N VAL A 157 -21.52 4.69 -8.00
CA VAL A 157 -21.16 6.00 -8.55
C VAL A 157 -20.71 5.81 -9.99
N SER A 158 -21.09 6.74 -10.86
CA SER A 158 -20.82 6.69 -12.29
C SER A 158 -20.21 7.99 -12.79
N SER A 159 -19.67 7.98 -14.01
CA SER A 159 -19.14 9.16 -14.69
C SER A 159 -20.11 10.35 -14.75
N GLY A 160 -21.43 10.10 -14.77
CA GLY A 160 -22.46 11.13 -14.77
C GLY A 160 -22.97 11.56 -13.40
N SER A 161 -22.46 10.97 -12.32
CA SER A 161 -22.90 11.29 -10.96
C SER A 161 -22.37 12.67 -10.52
N PRO A 162 -23.11 13.45 -9.69
CA PRO A 162 -22.59 14.72 -9.16
C PRO A 162 -21.25 14.57 -8.42
N ALA A 163 -21.03 13.45 -7.73
CA ALA A 163 -19.78 13.14 -7.05
C ALA A 163 -18.59 12.99 -8.02
N ALA A 164 -18.83 12.68 -9.30
CA ALA A 164 -17.78 12.55 -10.31
C ALA A 164 -17.28 13.92 -10.85
N ILE A 165 -17.91 15.04 -10.45
CA ILE A 165 -17.43 16.40 -10.72
C ILE A 165 -16.28 16.70 -9.73
N THR A 166 -15.14 16.07 -9.98
CA THR A 166 -13.91 16.15 -9.18
C THR A 166 -12.74 16.49 -10.09
N PRO A 167 -11.80 17.36 -9.65
CA PRO A 167 -10.64 17.73 -10.47
C PRO A 167 -9.88 16.50 -11.00
N GLY A 168 -9.74 16.41 -12.33
CA GLY A 168 -9.02 15.33 -13.02
C GLY A 168 -9.85 14.08 -13.34
N LEU A 169 -11.09 13.97 -12.82
CA LEU A 169 -11.98 12.83 -13.07
C LEU A 169 -13.04 13.13 -14.13
N ASP A 170 -13.42 14.39 -14.25
CA ASP A 170 -14.49 14.94 -15.09
C ASP A 170 -14.29 14.75 -16.61
N ASN A 171 -13.06 14.46 -17.07
CA ASN A 171 -12.72 14.33 -18.49
C ASN A 171 -12.21 12.92 -18.90
N LEU A 172 -12.53 11.87 -18.13
CA LEU A 172 -12.03 10.50 -18.37
C LEU A 172 -13.12 9.47 -18.73
N PRO A 173 -13.87 9.63 -19.84
CA PRO A 173 -14.96 8.72 -20.19
C PRO A 173 -14.53 7.31 -20.62
N PHE A 174 -13.27 7.11 -21.04
CA PHE A 174 -12.73 5.82 -21.52
C PHE A 174 -11.81 5.13 -20.50
N ASN A 175 -12.03 5.37 -19.22
CA ASN A 175 -11.22 4.80 -18.14
C ASN A 175 -12.02 3.79 -17.32
N VAL A 176 -11.34 2.77 -16.80
CA VAL A 176 -11.89 1.81 -15.85
C VAL A 176 -11.47 2.22 -14.44
N PRO A 177 -12.40 2.36 -13.48
CA PRO A 177 -12.07 2.62 -12.09
C PRO A 177 -11.55 1.32 -11.47
N ILE A 178 -10.23 1.21 -11.36
CA ILE A 178 -9.57 0.05 -10.78
C ILE A 178 -9.57 0.19 -9.26
N VAL A 179 -10.37 -0.62 -8.57
CA VAL A 179 -10.37 -0.66 -7.11
C VAL A 179 -8.98 -1.06 -6.61
N ARG A 180 -8.45 -0.27 -5.69
CA ARG A 180 -7.16 -0.49 -5.04
C ARG A 180 -7.32 -0.92 -3.58
N MET A 181 -8.34 -0.38 -2.89
CA MET A 181 -8.68 -0.77 -1.53
C MET A 181 -10.12 -0.39 -1.18
N TYR A 182 -10.83 -1.28 -0.47
CA TYR A 182 -12.11 -0.97 0.16
C TYR A 182 -12.00 -1.13 1.69
N ARG A 183 -12.07 -0.01 2.42
CA ARG A 183 -11.89 0.00 3.88
C ARG A 183 -12.65 1.15 4.53
N GLY A 184 -13.23 0.95 5.71
CA GLY A 184 -13.80 2.05 6.51
C GLY A 184 -14.80 2.94 5.76
N ALA A 185 -15.67 2.33 4.94
CA ALA A 185 -16.63 3.02 4.06
C ALA A 185 -15.99 3.90 2.96
N GLN A 186 -14.71 3.67 2.63
CA GLN A 186 -13.97 4.35 1.59
C GLN A 186 -13.47 3.36 0.53
N VAL A 187 -13.74 3.65 -0.74
CA VAL A 187 -13.19 2.90 -1.87
C VAL A 187 -12.10 3.74 -2.53
N TYR A 188 -10.86 3.28 -2.43
CA TYR A 188 -9.74 3.83 -3.17
C TYR A 188 -9.71 3.21 -4.57
N PHE A 189 -9.58 4.03 -5.60
CA PHE A 189 -9.53 3.55 -6.98
C PHE A 189 -8.61 4.40 -7.85
N THR A 190 -8.05 3.77 -8.87
CA THR A 190 -7.23 4.42 -9.89
C THR A 190 -7.94 4.38 -11.24
N MET A 191 -8.01 5.50 -11.94
CA MET A 191 -8.60 5.56 -13.27
C MET A 191 -7.61 5.09 -14.33
N LEU A 192 -7.80 3.89 -14.86
CA LEU A 192 -6.92 3.34 -15.90
C LEU A 192 -7.55 3.52 -17.29
N PRO A 193 -6.91 4.23 -18.24
CA PRO A 193 -7.38 4.28 -19.62
C PRO A 193 -7.27 2.90 -20.27
N VAL A 194 -8.25 2.51 -21.10
CA VAL A 194 -8.23 1.21 -21.81
C VAL A 194 -8.52 1.41 -23.30
N PRO A 195 -7.73 0.81 -24.23
CA PRO A 195 -6.49 0.08 -23.98
C PRO A 195 -5.35 1.04 -23.62
N SER A 196 -4.49 0.67 -22.67
CA SER A 196 -3.31 1.46 -22.33
C SER A 196 -2.17 0.60 -21.81
N ASP A 197 -0.96 0.94 -22.24
CA ASP A 197 0.30 0.45 -21.67
C ASP A 197 0.80 1.38 -20.54
N ALA A 198 -0.04 2.32 -20.08
CA ALA A 198 0.35 3.26 -19.04
C ALA A 198 0.60 2.53 -17.70
N PRO A 199 1.64 2.95 -16.94
CA PRO A 199 1.95 2.34 -15.65
C PRO A 199 0.86 2.58 -14.59
N GLY A 200 -0.04 3.55 -14.80
CA GLY A 200 -1.15 3.88 -13.92
C GLY A 200 -1.94 5.09 -14.41
N GLY A 201 -2.74 5.67 -13.51
CA GLY A 201 -3.53 6.88 -13.76
C GLY A 201 -3.82 7.62 -12.45
N PRO A 202 -4.61 8.71 -12.49
CA PRO A 202 -4.96 9.45 -11.28
C PRO A 202 -5.81 8.59 -10.35
N SER A 203 -5.61 8.78 -9.05
CA SER A 203 -6.23 7.98 -8.00
C SER A 203 -7.12 8.84 -7.10
N TYR A 204 -8.20 8.23 -6.62
CA TYR A 204 -9.26 8.89 -5.87
C TYR A 204 -9.76 8.02 -4.73
N ILE A 205 -10.43 8.65 -3.77
CA ILE A 205 -11.18 8.01 -2.70
C ILE A 205 -12.65 8.35 -2.89
N TRP A 206 -13.51 7.34 -2.98
CA TRP A 206 -14.95 7.49 -2.85
C TRP A 206 -15.36 7.24 -1.41
N ASP A 207 -15.79 8.29 -0.71
CA ASP A 207 -16.44 8.20 0.59
C ASP A 207 -17.92 7.87 0.37
N THR A 208 -18.29 6.64 0.73
CA THR A 208 -19.64 6.10 0.49
C THR A 208 -20.71 6.69 1.41
N ILE A 209 -20.32 7.24 2.57
CA ILE A 209 -21.24 7.85 3.53
C ILE A 209 -21.59 9.27 3.09
N ARG A 210 -20.57 10.04 2.69
CA ARG A 210 -20.73 11.42 2.21
C ARG A 210 -21.13 11.47 0.73
N ASN A 211 -20.96 10.36 0.01
CA ASN A 211 -21.04 10.25 -1.43
C ASN A 211 -20.20 11.32 -2.14
N LEU A 212 -18.94 11.42 -1.72
CA LEU A 212 -17.97 12.40 -2.21
C LEU A 212 -16.76 11.66 -2.78
N ILE A 213 -16.22 12.15 -3.90
CA ILE A 213 -14.95 11.68 -4.45
C ILE A 213 -13.89 12.77 -4.25
N VAL A 214 -12.72 12.38 -3.75
CA VAL A 214 -11.57 13.27 -3.57
C VAL A 214 -10.30 12.66 -4.17
N PRO A 215 -9.37 13.45 -4.75
CA PRO A 215 -8.08 12.95 -5.20
C PRO A 215 -7.24 12.37 -4.05
N THR A 216 -6.37 11.39 -4.34
CA THR A 216 -5.41 10.86 -3.37
C THR A 216 -4.05 10.56 -4.01
N ALA A 217 -2.99 10.71 -3.20
CA ALA A 217 -1.62 10.35 -3.56
C ALA A 217 -1.26 8.89 -3.23
N ALA A 218 -2.18 8.12 -2.66
CA ALA A 218 -1.92 6.76 -2.18
C ALA A 218 -1.47 5.78 -3.28
N TYR A 219 -1.78 6.03 -4.55
CA TYR A 219 -1.41 5.12 -5.64
C TYR A 219 -0.81 5.91 -6.80
N TYR A 220 0.49 5.71 -7.01
CA TYR A 220 1.24 6.33 -8.11
C TYR A 220 1.14 5.50 -9.40
N ASN A 221 1.16 4.17 -9.27
CA ASN A 221 1.07 3.24 -10.38
C ASN A 221 0.38 1.93 -9.96
N MET A 222 0.28 0.97 -10.88
CA MET A 222 -0.38 -0.32 -10.65
C MET A 222 0.48 -1.37 -9.93
N GLY A 223 1.80 -1.22 -9.93
CA GLY A 223 2.76 -2.19 -9.39
C GLY A 223 2.96 -2.16 -7.88
N GLY A 224 2.48 -1.11 -7.21
CA GLY A 224 2.59 -0.94 -5.76
C GLY A 224 1.76 -1.91 -4.91
N ASP A 225 1.97 -1.85 -3.59
CA ASP A 225 1.33 -2.70 -2.59
C ASP A 225 0.73 -1.86 -1.45
N THR A 226 -0.23 -2.42 -0.71
CA THR A 226 -0.92 -1.76 0.41
C THR A 226 -0.79 -2.60 1.68
N LEU A 227 -0.26 -2.01 2.75
CA LEU A 227 -0.27 -2.65 4.06
C LEU A 227 -1.63 -2.43 4.70
N LEU A 228 -2.49 -3.45 4.62
CA LEU A 228 -3.89 -3.33 5.04
C LEU A 228 -4.05 -2.83 6.48
N MET A 229 -3.19 -3.22 7.42
CA MET A 229 -3.32 -2.81 8.82
C MET A 229 -3.27 -1.29 9.00
N THR A 230 -2.35 -0.63 8.31
CA THR A 230 -2.06 0.81 8.48
C THR A 230 -2.67 1.66 7.37
N GLY A 231 -2.96 1.08 6.20
CA GLY A 231 -3.33 1.82 4.99
C GLY A 231 -2.13 2.46 4.29
N GLU A 232 -0.89 2.19 4.73
CA GLU A 232 0.32 2.61 4.02
C GLU A 232 0.36 1.94 2.64
N THR A 233 0.88 2.66 1.64
CA THR A 233 1.16 2.07 0.34
C THR A 233 2.61 2.28 -0.04
N ILE A 234 3.17 1.37 -0.84
CA ILE A 234 4.53 1.49 -1.38
C ILE A 234 4.49 1.41 -2.90
N ASN A 235 5.27 2.29 -3.54
CA ASN A 235 5.29 2.42 -5.00
C ASN A 235 6.72 2.67 -5.49
N GLY A 236 7.06 2.07 -6.63
CA GLY A 236 8.17 2.54 -7.47
C GLY A 236 7.80 3.86 -8.12
N VAL A 237 8.69 4.85 -8.07
CA VAL A 237 8.42 6.20 -8.58
C VAL A 237 9.60 6.65 -9.43
N SER A 238 9.26 7.32 -10.54
CA SER A 238 10.24 8.06 -11.34
C SER A 238 10.35 9.46 -10.75
N ASP A 239 11.34 9.68 -9.89
CA ASP A 239 11.49 10.92 -9.13
C ASP A 239 12.68 11.74 -9.65
N SER A 240 12.35 12.84 -10.33
CA SER A 240 13.31 13.78 -10.93
C SER A 240 14.15 14.57 -9.92
N ARG A 241 13.82 14.51 -8.62
CA ARG A 241 14.65 15.09 -7.56
C ARG A 241 15.94 14.30 -7.35
N PHE A 242 16.00 13.06 -7.84
CA PHE A 242 17.14 12.17 -7.72
C PHE A 242 17.74 11.80 -9.07
N ALA A 243 18.96 11.27 -9.04
CA ALA A 243 19.64 10.84 -10.25
C ALA A 243 18.91 9.65 -10.92
N TYR A 244 19.00 9.61 -12.25
CA TYR A 244 18.66 8.48 -13.10
C TYR A 244 19.93 7.77 -13.56
N SER A 245 19.79 6.56 -14.11
CA SER A 245 20.95 5.89 -14.70
C SER A 245 21.49 6.66 -15.89
N ALA A 246 22.81 6.67 -16.03
CA ALA A 246 23.45 7.16 -17.24
C ALA A 246 23.22 6.21 -18.45
N ASN A 247 22.85 4.96 -18.19
CA ASN A 247 22.55 3.98 -19.23
C ASN A 247 21.09 4.09 -19.70
N LEU A 248 20.82 5.00 -20.63
CA LEU A 248 19.46 5.20 -21.18
C LEU A 248 18.95 3.99 -21.96
N GLU A 249 19.83 3.09 -22.42
CA GLU A 249 19.44 1.85 -23.10
C GLU A 249 18.88 0.81 -22.13
N ALA A 250 19.26 0.87 -20.84
CA ALA A 250 18.76 -0.06 -19.82
C ALA A 250 17.28 0.13 -19.51
N TYR A 251 16.78 1.37 -19.62
CA TYR A 251 15.41 1.73 -19.23
C TYR A 251 14.71 2.51 -20.36
N PRO A 252 14.33 1.85 -21.46
CA PRO A 252 13.90 2.52 -22.68
C PRO A 252 12.53 3.23 -22.58
N MET A 253 11.74 2.94 -21.53
CA MET A 253 10.43 3.58 -21.32
C MET A 253 10.40 4.47 -20.08
N ILE A 254 10.52 3.87 -18.89
CA ILE A 254 10.48 4.57 -17.62
C ILE A 254 11.42 3.87 -16.64
N GLN A 255 12.17 4.66 -15.87
CA GLN A 255 12.93 4.18 -14.73
C GLN A 255 12.23 4.59 -13.44
N PHE A 256 11.97 3.61 -12.56
CA PHE A 256 11.54 3.83 -11.18
C PHE A 256 12.76 3.86 -10.26
N ASN A 257 13.47 4.98 -10.29
CA ASN A 257 14.73 5.21 -9.56
C ASN A 257 14.55 5.39 -8.04
N ALA A 258 13.32 5.48 -7.55
CA ALA A 258 13.01 5.64 -6.14
C ALA A 258 11.87 4.73 -5.69
N LEU A 259 11.86 4.37 -4.41
CA LEU A 259 10.70 3.82 -3.72
C LEU A 259 10.11 4.87 -2.79
N HIS A 260 8.82 5.07 -2.92
CA HIS A 260 8.05 5.97 -2.09
C HIS A 260 7.06 5.19 -1.23
N VAL A 261 6.77 5.76 -0.06
CA VAL A 261 5.66 5.34 0.80
C VAL A 261 4.63 6.47 0.87
N TYR A 262 3.34 6.13 0.73
CA TYR A 262 2.25 6.97 1.22
C TYR A 262 1.94 6.56 2.66
N ASP A 263 1.97 7.52 3.56
CA ASP A 263 1.63 7.34 4.96
C ASP A 263 0.33 8.10 5.27
N PRO A 264 -0.78 7.42 5.62
CA PRO A 264 -2.03 8.06 5.99
C PRO A 264 -1.90 9.05 7.17
N ALA A 265 -0.91 8.88 8.06
CA ALA A 265 -0.67 9.81 9.16
C ALA A 265 -0.03 11.13 8.71
N VAL A 266 0.65 11.12 7.56
CA VAL A 266 1.26 12.31 6.93
C VAL A 266 0.35 12.89 5.83
N ASP A 267 -0.57 12.08 5.31
CA ASP A 267 -1.37 12.33 4.11
C ASP A 267 -0.52 12.78 2.91
N GLY A 268 0.62 12.12 2.73
CA GLY A 268 1.59 12.46 1.70
C GLY A 268 2.45 11.29 1.30
N VAL A 269 2.98 11.35 0.08
CA VAL A 269 3.90 10.35 -0.47
C VAL A 269 5.33 10.88 -0.46
N PHE A 270 6.27 10.12 0.09
CA PHE A 270 7.67 10.54 0.20
C PHE A 270 8.67 9.40 -0.07
N PRO A 271 9.87 9.73 -0.59
CA PRO A 271 10.91 8.74 -0.88
C PRO A 271 11.61 8.30 0.40
N PHE A 272 11.80 6.98 0.54
CA PHE A 272 12.61 6.39 1.62
C PHE A 272 13.84 5.65 1.08
N TYR A 273 13.86 5.34 -0.21
CA TYR A 273 14.95 4.64 -0.88
C TYR A 273 15.12 5.15 -2.31
N VAL A 274 16.37 5.29 -2.75
CA VAL A 274 16.76 5.79 -4.07
C VAL A 274 17.98 5.02 -4.55
N ASP A 275 17.96 4.59 -5.80
CA ASP A 275 19.13 4.04 -6.48
C ASP A 275 19.07 4.32 -7.99
N PRO A 276 19.99 5.13 -8.54
CA PRO A 276 20.00 5.43 -9.98
C PRO A 276 20.33 4.21 -10.85
N GLU A 277 20.89 3.13 -10.30
CA GLU A 277 21.29 1.94 -11.05
C GLU A 277 20.29 0.78 -10.91
N PHE A 278 19.12 1.04 -10.34
CA PHE A 278 18.04 0.06 -10.16
C PHE A 278 16.67 0.68 -10.49
N SER A 279 15.85 -0.05 -11.23
CA SER A 279 14.45 0.30 -11.47
C SER A 279 13.54 -0.60 -10.63
N ALA A 280 12.83 0.00 -9.67
CA ALA A 280 11.99 -0.69 -8.70
C ALA A 280 10.54 -0.90 -9.21
N TRP A 281 10.21 -2.09 -9.70
CA TRP A 281 8.93 -2.36 -10.36
C TRP A 281 7.82 -2.82 -9.41
N THR A 282 8.11 -3.85 -8.60
CA THR A 282 7.06 -4.59 -7.86
C THR A 282 7.40 -4.67 -6.38
N PRO A 283 7.27 -3.57 -5.63
CA PRO A 283 7.50 -3.56 -4.19
C PRO A 283 6.36 -4.28 -3.46
N ARG A 284 6.69 -5.06 -2.43
CA ARG A 284 5.75 -5.75 -1.54
C ARG A 284 6.13 -5.52 -0.09
N PHE A 285 5.13 -5.30 0.76
CA PHE A 285 5.33 -5.37 2.19
C PHE A 285 5.60 -6.83 2.56
N VAL A 286 6.65 -7.06 3.35
CA VAL A 286 7.04 -8.39 3.83
C VAL A 286 7.35 -8.32 5.31
N GLN A 287 7.36 -9.48 5.98
CA GLN A 287 7.57 -9.55 7.42
C GLN A 287 6.59 -8.63 8.18
N ASN A 288 5.30 -8.78 7.89
CA ASN A 288 4.23 -7.96 8.47
C ASN A 288 4.42 -6.44 8.29
N GLY A 289 5.03 -6.03 7.17
CA GLY A 289 5.25 -4.63 6.84
C GLY A 289 6.46 -3.99 7.52
N GLU A 290 7.28 -4.76 8.25
CA GLU A 290 8.56 -4.29 8.79
C GLU A 290 9.59 -4.03 7.67
N ARG A 291 9.46 -4.72 6.53
CA ARG A 291 10.41 -4.66 5.41
C ARG A 291 9.71 -4.62 4.06
N ILE A 292 10.49 -4.32 3.03
CA ILE A 292 10.05 -4.20 1.65
C ILE A 292 10.90 -5.14 0.79
N ALA A 293 10.26 -6.12 0.15
CA ALA A 293 10.87 -6.88 -0.92
C ALA A 293 10.47 -6.25 -2.25
N VAL A 294 11.42 -5.99 -3.14
CA VAL A 294 11.16 -5.33 -4.42
C VAL A 294 11.80 -6.09 -5.56
N ILE A 295 10.98 -6.52 -6.52
CA ILE A 295 11.46 -7.02 -7.80
C ILE A 295 11.76 -5.81 -8.68
N GLY A 296 12.97 -5.80 -9.25
CA GLY A 296 13.42 -4.74 -10.12
C GLY A 296 14.42 -5.24 -11.16
N GLU A 297 15.03 -4.28 -11.84
CA GLU A 297 16.06 -4.53 -12.84
C GLU A 297 17.21 -3.55 -12.63
N ARG A 298 18.43 -4.04 -12.81
CA ARG A 298 19.65 -3.24 -12.72
C ARG A 298 19.98 -2.57 -14.05
N SER A 299 20.83 -1.56 -14.02
CA SER A 299 21.28 -0.83 -15.21
C SER A 299 22.11 -1.66 -16.20
N ASP A 300 22.54 -2.87 -15.80
CA ASP A 300 23.16 -3.87 -16.67
C ASP A 300 22.15 -4.87 -17.28
N GLY A 301 20.85 -4.65 -17.08
CA GLY A 301 19.75 -5.47 -17.59
C GLY A 301 19.52 -6.77 -16.81
N GLN A 302 20.15 -6.94 -15.65
CA GLN A 302 19.91 -8.11 -14.80
C GLN A 302 18.71 -7.88 -13.88
N ALA A 303 17.76 -8.82 -13.89
CA ALA A 303 16.69 -8.85 -12.92
C ALA A 303 17.26 -9.08 -11.51
N GLU A 304 16.74 -8.36 -10.53
CA GLU A 304 17.19 -8.45 -9.14
C GLU A 304 16.02 -8.23 -8.19
N THR A 305 15.93 -9.07 -7.16
CA THR A 305 15.05 -8.83 -6.01
C THR A 305 15.87 -8.32 -4.84
N ARG A 306 15.45 -7.21 -4.24
CA ARG A 306 16.11 -6.59 -3.08
C ARG A 306 15.21 -6.63 -1.86
N LEU A 307 15.82 -6.75 -0.68
CA LEU A 307 15.14 -6.58 0.60
C LEU A 307 15.62 -5.31 1.28
N LEU A 308 14.69 -4.46 1.67
CA LEU A 308 14.94 -3.15 2.26
C LEU A 308 14.26 -3.05 3.62
N GLU A 309 14.93 -2.37 4.56
CA GLU A 309 14.32 -1.84 5.76
C GLU A 309 13.52 -0.56 5.45
N ARG A 310 12.60 -0.17 6.34
CA ARG A 310 11.85 1.10 6.24
C ARG A 310 12.73 2.35 6.26
N ASN A 311 13.97 2.23 6.72
CA ASN A 311 14.95 3.32 6.69
C ASN A 311 15.78 3.37 5.39
N GLY A 312 15.47 2.51 4.41
CA GLY A 312 16.17 2.42 3.13
C GLY A 312 17.44 1.57 3.14
N VAL A 313 17.80 0.94 4.26
CA VAL A 313 18.97 0.05 4.33
C VAL A 313 18.71 -1.24 3.53
N LEU A 314 19.64 -1.57 2.63
CA LEU A 314 19.65 -2.83 1.88
C LEU A 314 20.10 -4.00 2.75
N MET A 315 19.21 -4.99 2.91
CA MET A 315 19.41 -6.19 3.73
C MET A 315 19.81 -7.43 2.92
N GLY A 316 20.01 -7.27 1.61
CA GLY A 316 20.44 -8.32 0.70
C GLY A 316 19.71 -8.25 -0.64
N SER A 317 20.24 -8.98 -1.62
CA SER A 317 19.63 -9.12 -2.93
C SER A 317 19.84 -10.53 -3.50
N THR A 318 19.00 -10.91 -4.46
CA THR A 318 19.09 -12.18 -5.18
C THR A 318 18.72 -11.99 -6.66
N GLY A 319 19.36 -12.77 -7.53
CA GLY A 319 19.05 -12.83 -8.97
C GLY A 319 17.98 -13.87 -9.31
N VAL A 320 17.39 -14.56 -8.33
CA VAL A 320 16.31 -15.53 -8.55
C VAL A 320 15.13 -14.82 -9.21
N ARG A 321 14.67 -15.36 -10.35
CA ARG A 321 13.55 -14.78 -11.07
C ARG A 321 12.23 -15.16 -10.41
N MET A 322 11.49 -14.17 -9.93
CA MET A 322 10.19 -14.34 -9.29
C MET A 322 9.06 -13.94 -10.25
N THR A 323 8.05 -14.77 -10.41
CA THR A 323 6.88 -14.51 -11.27
C THR A 323 5.68 -13.95 -10.51
N SER A 324 5.58 -14.23 -9.20
CA SER A 324 4.62 -13.63 -8.27
C SER A 324 5.21 -13.66 -6.86
N MET A 325 4.84 -12.70 -6.02
CA MET A 325 5.33 -12.58 -4.64
C MET A 325 4.26 -11.99 -3.73
N GLN A 326 4.12 -12.54 -2.53
CA GLN A 326 3.33 -11.97 -1.44
C GLN A 326 4.06 -12.07 -0.11
N GLY A 327 3.95 -11.03 0.72
CA GLY A 327 4.48 -11.05 2.08
C GLY A 327 3.73 -12.05 2.96
N VAL A 328 4.47 -12.65 3.88
CA VAL A 328 3.92 -13.40 5.02
C VAL A 328 4.54 -12.84 6.31
N PHE A 329 4.13 -13.38 7.46
CA PHE A 329 4.45 -12.79 8.74
C PHE A 329 5.95 -12.62 9.03
N ASP A 330 6.78 -13.56 8.60
CA ASP A 330 8.24 -13.58 8.86
C ASP A 330 9.10 -13.52 7.59
N GLY A 331 8.47 -13.20 6.45
CA GLY A 331 9.13 -13.29 5.17
C GLY A 331 8.20 -13.04 3.99
N PHE A 332 8.42 -13.79 2.92
CA PHE A 332 7.54 -13.82 1.76
C PHE A 332 7.51 -15.19 1.10
N VAL A 333 6.46 -15.39 0.32
CA VAL A 333 6.28 -16.53 -0.58
C VAL A 333 6.34 -16.01 -2.00
N PHE A 334 6.92 -16.80 -2.90
CA PHE A 334 7.01 -16.44 -4.31
C PHE A 334 6.90 -17.66 -5.22
N THR A 335 6.44 -17.43 -6.44
CA THR A 335 6.50 -18.42 -7.52
C THR A 335 7.65 -18.13 -8.47
N THR A 336 8.20 -19.18 -9.06
CA THR A 336 9.23 -19.09 -10.10
C THR A 336 9.00 -20.19 -11.15
N ASP A 337 9.41 -19.90 -12.37
CA ASP A 337 9.49 -20.80 -13.54
C ASP A 337 10.95 -20.95 -13.99
N GLU A 338 11.92 -20.60 -13.13
CA GLU A 338 13.34 -20.63 -13.45
C GLU A 338 13.82 -22.07 -13.71
N PRO A 339 14.37 -22.38 -14.90
CA PRO A 339 14.73 -23.76 -15.27
C PRO A 339 15.76 -24.44 -14.37
N ALA A 340 16.54 -23.66 -13.62
CA ALA A 340 17.52 -24.16 -12.65
C ALA A 340 16.85 -24.67 -11.35
N LEU A 341 15.62 -24.25 -11.07
CA LEU A 341 14.89 -24.51 -9.83
C LEU A 341 13.65 -25.37 -10.03
N VAL A 342 13.14 -25.46 -11.26
CA VAL A 342 11.82 -26.03 -11.55
C VAL A 342 11.87 -26.97 -12.75
N GLY A 343 11.07 -28.04 -12.72
CA GLY A 343 10.83 -28.90 -13.87
C GLY A 343 10.36 -28.14 -15.11
N ALA A 344 10.79 -28.57 -16.30
CA ALA A 344 10.45 -27.89 -17.56
C ALA A 344 8.93 -27.76 -17.74
N GLY A 345 8.46 -26.51 -17.92
CA GLY A 345 7.05 -26.19 -18.11
C GLY A 345 6.20 -26.21 -16.83
N ALA A 346 6.81 -26.35 -15.65
CA ALA A 346 6.13 -26.18 -14.35
C ALA A 346 6.46 -24.83 -13.71
N SER A 347 5.79 -24.52 -12.60
CA SER A 347 6.05 -23.40 -11.70
C SER A 347 6.25 -23.95 -10.28
N ALA A 348 7.21 -23.42 -9.53
CA ALA A 348 7.44 -23.81 -8.14
C ALA A 348 7.13 -22.67 -7.19
N LEU A 349 6.63 -23.04 -6.00
CA LEU A 349 6.39 -22.17 -4.86
C LEU A 349 7.56 -22.31 -3.87
N PHE A 350 8.10 -21.17 -3.47
CA PHE A 350 9.17 -21.07 -2.47
C PHE A 350 8.77 -20.13 -1.34
N TYR A 351 9.38 -20.34 -0.19
CA TYR A 351 9.29 -19.48 0.99
C TYR A 351 10.68 -18.96 1.36
N THR A 352 10.76 -17.68 1.69
CA THR A 352 11.99 -17.04 2.16
C THR A 352 11.73 -16.31 3.48
N GLU A 353 12.40 -16.76 4.53
CA GLU A 353 12.51 -16.02 5.79
C GLU A 353 13.41 -14.81 5.57
N THR A 354 13.01 -13.66 6.11
CA THR A 354 13.74 -12.42 5.86
C THR A 354 14.44 -11.86 7.08
N ARG A 355 14.21 -12.31 8.32
CA ARG A 355 14.72 -11.64 9.54
C ARG A 355 16.24 -11.47 9.51
N SER A 356 16.96 -12.48 9.01
CA SER A 356 18.43 -12.45 8.91
C SER A 356 18.98 -11.76 7.66
N GLY A 357 18.11 -11.17 6.83
CA GLY A 357 18.44 -10.61 5.52
C GLY A 357 17.97 -11.52 4.38
N LEU A 358 18.15 -11.05 3.14
CA LEU A 358 17.74 -11.84 1.97
C LEU A 358 18.88 -12.77 1.52
N PRO A 359 18.66 -14.10 1.49
CA PRO A 359 19.67 -15.03 0.99
C PRO A 359 19.86 -14.88 -0.52
N ALA A 360 21.06 -15.25 -1.01
CA ALA A 360 21.34 -15.28 -2.45
C ALA A 360 20.61 -16.43 -3.18
N THR A 361 20.12 -17.44 -2.45
CA THR A 361 19.38 -18.59 -3.00
C THR A 361 17.87 -18.39 -2.94
N ALA A 362 17.11 -19.28 -3.57
CA ALA A 362 15.63 -19.23 -3.65
C ALA A 362 14.88 -19.49 -2.32
N GLY A 363 15.59 -19.71 -1.20
CA GLY A 363 14.96 -20.09 0.06
C GLY A 363 14.51 -21.55 0.09
N THR A 364 13.38 -21.81 0.73
CA THR A 364 12.84 -23.15 0.97
C THR A 364 11.82 -23.52 -0.10
N PHE A 365 12.03 -24.64 -0.79
CA PHE A 365 11.05 -25.20 -1.71
C PHE A 365 9.81 -25.68 -0.94
N ILE A 366 8.62 -25.36 -1.45
CA ILE A 366 7.33 -25.73 -0.83
C ILE A 366 6.56 -26.69 -1.72
N TRP A 367 6.37 -26.35 -2.99
CA TRP A 367 5.51 -27.12 -3.89
C TRP A 367 5.85 -26.85 -5.35
N GLU A 368 5.59 -27.82 -6.24
CA GLU A 368 5.74 -27.67 -7.69
C GLU A 368 4.42 -28.00 -8.39
N SER A 369 4.10 -27.22 -9.43
CA SER A 369 2.90 -27.43 -10.23
C SER A 369 3.02 -28.60 -11.20
N PRO A 370 1.88 -29.16 -11.64
CA PRO A 370 1.88 -30.00 -12.82
C PRO A 370 2.46 -29.27 -14.03
N THR A 371 3.10 -30.02 -14.94
CA THR A 371 3.61 -29.49 -16.20
C THR A 371 2.49 -28.84 -17.01
N GLY A 372 2.74 -27.63 -17.50
CA GLY A 372 1.80 -26.82 -18.28
C GLY A 372 0.93 -25.89 -17.44
N GLU A 373 0.95 -25.98 -16.11
CA GLU A 373 0.26 -25.03 -15.24
C GLU A 373 1.20 -23.88 -14.87
N ASN A 374 0.95 -22.67 -15.40
CA ASN A 374 1.60 -21.44 -14.94
C ASN A 374 0.81 -20.89 -13.75
N VAL A 375 1.35 -21.02 -12.54
CA VAL A 375 0.66 -20.58 -11.33
C VAL A 375 1.15 -19.22 -10.85
N ARG A 376 0.23 -18.41 -10.33
CA ARG A 376 0.55 -17.20 -9.57
C ARG A 376 -0.15 -17.19 -8.22
N ILE A 377 0.50 -16.59 -7.23
CA ILE A 377 -0.09 -16.36 -5.91
C ILE A 377 -1.15 -15.27 -6.03
N VAL A 378 -2.37 -15.55 -5.59
CA VAL A 378 -3.50 -14.59 -5.61
C VAL A 378 -4.02 -14.24 -4.22
N TRP A 379 -3.62 -14.98 -3.19
CA TRP A 379 -3.99 -14.73 -1.79
C TRP A 379 -3.06 -15.50 -0.84
N ASN A 380 -2.89 -15.01 0.38
CA ASN A 380 -2.28 -15.74 1.49
C ASN A 380 -3.06 -15.51 2.79
N SER A 381 -2.98 -16.47 3.71
CA SER A 381 -3.71 -16.45 4.99
C SER A 381 -3.15 -15.49 6.04
N ASP A 382 -1.91 -15.05 5.88
CA ASP A 382 -1.18 -14.29 6.89
C ASP A 382 -1.43 -12.77 6.80
N ASN A 383 -1.96 -12.28 5.69
CA ASN A 383 -2.21 -10.85 5.43
C ASN A 383 -3.11 -10.12 6.44
N PHE A 384 -3.70 -10.82 7.42
CA PHE A 384 -4.73 -10.30 8.34
C PHE A 384 -4.39 -10.40 9.83
N THR A 385 -3.21 -10.90 10.17
CA THR A 385 -2.82 -11.06 11.58
C THR A 385 -1.96 -9.88 12.01
N PRO A 386 -2.39 -9.05 12.98
CA PRO A 386 -1.53 -8.01 13.53
C PRO A 386 -0.24 -8.60 14.08
N GLY A 387 0.89 -8.15 13.58
CA GLY A 387 2.17 -8.49 14.17
C GLY A 387 2.31 -7.98 15.61
N PRO A 388 3.21 -8.61 16.39
CA PRO A 388 3.43 -8.29 17.79
C PRO A 388 4.05 -6.90 18.00
N SER A 389 4.65 -6.32 16.96
CA SER A 389 5.32 -5.02 16.98
C SER A 389 4.68 -4.07 15.98
N ALA A 390 4.48 -2.81 16.38
CA ALA A 390 4.28 -1.72 15.44
C ALA A 390 5.53 -1.61 14.57
N PRO A 391 5.38 -1.45 13.24
CA PRO A 391 6.54 -1.41 12.36
C PRO A 391 7.38 -0.14 12.61
N PRO A 392 8.68 -0.16 12.27
CA PRO A 392 9.55 1.00 12.44
C PRO A 392 9.06 2.25 11.70
N VAL A 393 9.50 3.42 12.15
CA VAL A 393 9.24 4.71 11.46
C VAL A 393 10.04 4.77 10.14
N TRP A 394 9.44 5.35 9.12
CA TRP A 394 10.08 5.53 7.80
C TRP A 394 11.22 6.56 7.82
N ALA A 395 12.26 6.29 7.03
CA ALA A 395 13.15 7.36 6.61
C ALA A 395 12.45 8.24 5.57
N MET A 396 12.76 9.53 5.60
CA MET A 396 12.26 10.50 4.64
C MET A 396 13.44 11.22 3.98
N LEU A 397 13.67 10.93 2.70
CA LEU A 397 14.79 11.46 1.93
C LEU A 397 14.47 12.83 1.29
N ALA A 398 13.18 13.15 1.14
CA ALA A 398 12.71 14.45 0.66
C ALA A 398 11.28 14.71 1.19
N ALA A 399 10.86 15.97 1.12
CA ALA A 399 9.52 16.39 1.56
C ALA A 399 8.40 15.60 0.84
N PRO A 400 7.25 15.37 1.51
CA PRO A 400 6.14 14.65 0.91
C PRO A 400 5.52 15.45 -0.22
N ILE A 401 4.97 14.71 -1.18
CA ILE A 401 4.12 15.22 -2.23
C ILE A 401 2.67 14.88 -1.84
N THR A 402 1.78 15.87 -1.86
CA THR A 402 0.35 15.68 -1.58
C THR A 402 -0.42 15.38 -2.88
N ALA A 403 -1.68 14.99 -2.76
CA ALA A 403 -2.54 14.72 -3.92
C ALA A 403 -2.63 15.95 -4.87
N GLU A 404 -2.73 17.16 -4.32
CA GLU A 404 -2.72 18.40 -5.10
C GLU A 404 -1.40 18.58 -5.89
N GLY A 405 -0.27 18.25 -5.25
CA GLY A 405 1.05 18.31 -5.87
C GLY A 405 1.25 17.33 -7.05
N LEU A 406 0.53 16.21 -7.07
CA LEU A 406 0.55 15.24 -8.18
C LEU A 406 -0.33 15.67 -9.37
N THR A 407 -1.32 16.54 -9.15
CA THR A 407 -2.26 17.02 -10.18
C THR A 407 -1.83 18.32 -10.86
N ALA A 408 -0.79 19.00 -10.36
CA ALA A 408 -0.21 20.15 -11.03
C ALA A 408 0.39 19.72 -12.38
N PRO A 409 0.06 20.39 -13.50
CA PRO A 409 0.55 19.97 -14.80
C PRO A 409 2.08 20.06 -14.84
N ALA A 410 2.73 18.90 -14.92
CA ALA A 410 4.09 18.78 -15.42
C ALA A 410 4.08 19.15 -16.92
N LEU A 411 4.03 20.45 -17.22
CA LEU A 411 4.27 20.95 -18.56
C LEU A 411 5.77 20.85 -18.87
N GLY A 412 6.13 19.82 -19.66
CA GLY A 412 7.24 19.89 -20.62
C GLY A 412 8.58 19.26 -20.22
N ALA A 413 9.12 18.50 -21.16
CA ALA A 413 10.37 17.72 -21.16
C ALA A 413 11.69 18.50 -20.82
N PRO A 414 12.80 17.80 -20.48
CA PRO A 414 14.16 18.38 -20.29
C PRO A 414 14.87 18.62 -21.66
N PRO A 415 16.05 19.34 -21.81
CA PRO A 415 17.14 19.54 -20.82
C PRO A 415 18.00 20.87 -20.85
N LEU A 416 18.93 20.98 -19.87
CA LEU A 416 20.26 21.69 -19.77
C LEU A 416 20.34 23.23 -19.50
N PRO A 417 21.49 23.76 -19.02
CA PRO A 417 22.26 23.49 -17.80
C PRO A 417 22.27 24.70 -16.82
N SER A 418 22.68 24.43 -15.57
CA SER A 418 23.12 25.32 -14.48
C SER A 418 22.97 26.85 -14.66
N ALA A 419 22.13 27.45 -13.82
CA ALA A 419 22.30 28.83 -13.36
C ALA A 419 22.56 28.81 -11.85
N THR A 420 23.67 29.44 -11.48
CA THR A 420 24.12 29.82 -10.14
C THR A 420 22.97 30.16 -9.18
N PRO A 421 23.03 29.76 -7.89
CA PRO A 421 21.94 30.04 -6.94
C PRO A 421 21.73 31.55 -6.81
N ALA A 422 20.60 32.03 -7.36
CA ALA A 422 20.05 33.32 -7.01
C ALA A 422 19.21 33.14 -5.74
N VAL A 423 19.45 34.02 -4.76
CA VAL A 423 18.65 34.11 -3.52
C VAL A 423 17.20 34.41 -3.92
N PHE A 424 16.34 33.42 -3.82
CA PHE A 424 14.90 33.59 -3.98
C PHE A 424 14.32 34.13 -2.67
N ILE A 425 13.73 35.32 -2.74
CA ILE A 425 12.85 35.86 -1.72
C ILE A 425 11.43 35.41 -2.11
N PRO A 426 10.78 34.49 -1.37
CA PRO A 426 9.46 34.02 -1.75
C PRO A 426 8.42 35.15 -1.66
N PRO A 427 7.49 35.24 -2.63
CA PRO A 427 6.30 36.05 -2.46
C PRO A 427 5.37 35.41 -1.42
N THR A 428 4.85 36.25 -0.53
CA THR A 428 3.84 35.95 0.47
C THR A 428 2.63 35.25 -0.16
N VAL A 429 2.45 33.96 0.14
CA VAL A 429 1.21 33.23 -0.10
C VAL A 429 0.37 33.35 1.18
N ALA A 430 -0.86 33.85 1.02
CA ALA A 430 -1.84 33.92 2.09
C ALA A 430 -2.28 32.49 2.49
N PRO A 431 -2.30 32.14 3.79
CA PRO A 431 -2.67 30.80 4.24
C PRO A 431 -4.15 30.50 4.05
N ALA A 432 -4.43 29.25 3.65
CA ALA A 432 -5.74 28.64 3.68
C ALA A 432 -6.30 28.69 5.12
N ALA A 433 -7.55 29.13 5.24
CA ALA A 433 -8.20 29.34 6.53
C ALA A 433 -8.50 28.01 7.23
N GLY A 434 -7.99 27.82 8.45
CA GLY A 434 -8.48 26.80 9.38
C GLY A 434 -7.46 26.12 10.29
N SER A 435 -6.17 26.14 9.98
CA SER A 435 -5.12 25.47 10.76
C SER A 435 -4.18 26.45 11.45
N LEU A 436 -3.56 26.02 12.57
CA LEU A 436 -2.43 26.75 13.17
C LEU A 436 -1.33 26.86 12.11
N ALA A 437 -0.87 28.08 11.84
CA ALA A 437 0.15 28.36 10.84
C ALA A 437 1.17 29.35 11.40
N ALA A 438 2.43 29.21 11.03
CA ALA A 438 3.44 30.21 11.34
C ALA A 438 3.05 31.55 10.68
N GLY A 439 3.08 32.62 11.46
CA GLY A 439 2.58 33.95 11.11
C GLY A 439 1.15 34.23 11.59
N ALA A 440 0.41 33.24 12.07
CA ALA A 440 -0.95 33.43 12.60
C ALA A 440 -0.96 33.66 14.13
N ASP A 441 -2.02 34.30 14.62
CA ASP A 441 -2.27 34.41 16.05
C ASP A 441 -3.03 33.19 16.58
N ALA A 442 -2.68 32.77 17.80
CA ALA A 442 -3.35 31.74 18.54
C ALA A 442 -3.64 32.21 19.97
N ILE A 443 -4.60 31.55 20.63
CA ILE A 443 -4.92 31.74 22.04
C ILE A 443 -4.52 30.48 22.80
N VAL A 444 -3.82 30.66 23.91
CA VAL A 444 -3.51 29.59 24.86
C VAL A 444 -4.83 29.13 25.51
N ASN A 445 -5.08 27.82 25.50
CA ASN A 445 -6.25 27.18 26.10
C ASN A 445 -5.80 26.18 27.17
N THR A 446 -6.13 26.42 28.44
CA THR A 446 -5.77 25.57 29.59
C THR A 446 -6.94 25.42 30.55
N THR A 447 -7.08 24.26 31.20
CA THR A 447 -8.20 23.97 32.12
C THR A 447 -7.82 24.19 33.60
N GLU A 448 -8.82 24.40 34.47
CA GLU A 448 -8.69 24.33 35.95
C GLU A 448 -7.62 25.24 36.60
N GLY A 449 -7.21 26.32 35.93
CA GLY A 449 -6.19 27.25 36.43
C GLY A 449 -4.74 26.83 36.15
N ASP A 450 -4.55 25.79 35.33
CA ASP A 450 -3.24 25.37 34.84
C ASP A 450 -2.59 26.44 33.96
N ARG A 451 -1.27 26.32 33.78
CA ARG A 451 -0.49 27.25 32.97
C ARG A 451 0.35 26.51 31.94
N LEU A 452 0.35 27.00 30.72
CA LEU A 452 1.13 26.43 29.62
C LEU A 452 2.59 26.87 29.70
N ARG A 453 3.52 25.92 29.67
CA ARG A 453 4.96 26.20 29.80
C ARG A 453 5.58 26.60 28.47
N LEU A 454 6.04 27.85 28.38
CA LEU A 454 6.91 28.36 27.32
C LEU A 454 8.36 27.93 27.58
N ARG A 455 8.96 27.16 26.69
CA ARG A 455 10.30 26.57 26.83
C ARG A 455 11.32 27.17 25.89
N SER A 456 12.60 27.02 26.21
CA SER A 456 13.70 27.53 25.38
C SER A 456 13.96 26.72 24.10
N GLY A 457 13.37 25.53 23.98
CA GLY A 457 13.46 24.67 22.80
C GLY A 457 12.24 23.75 22.70
N ALA A 458 12.03 23.15 21.53
CA ALA A 458 10.94 22.23 21.24
C ALA A 458 11.18 20.87 21.91
N GLY A 459 10.91 20.75 23.21
CA GLY A 459 11.07 19.50 23.96
C GLY A 459 10.97 19.69 25.48
N LEU A 460 10.67 18.61 26.19
CA LEU A 460 10.50 18.58 27.63
C LEU A 460 11.83 18.77 28.40
N SER A 461 12.95 18.47 27.76
CA SER A 461 14.31 18.62 28.31
C SER A 461 14.83 20.06 28.31
N PHE A 462 14.17 20.97 27.58
CA PHE A 462 14.54 22.39 27.53
C PHE A 462 13.95 23.18 28.70
N GLY A 463 14.69 24.19 29.19
CA GLY A 463 14.31 25.00 30.33
C GLY A 463 13.02 25.80 30.09
N VAL A 464 12.20 25.95 31.12
CA VAL A 464 10.98 26.77 31.08
C VAL A 464 11.37 28.25 31.19
N ILE A 465 11.06 29.03 30.16
CA ILE A 465 11.25 30.48 30.09
C ILE A 465 10.14 31.18 30.88
N ARG A 466 8.89 30.74 30.73
CA ARG A 466 7.70 31.35 31.35
C ARG A 466 6.53 30.38 31.40
N GLU A 467 5.58 30.63 32.28
CA GLU A 467 4.27 29.97 32.30
C GLU A 467 3.17 30.96 31.85
N LEU A 468 2.38 30.55 30.86
CA LEU A 468 1.32 31.35 30.23
C LEU A 468 -0.03 30.96 30.83
N ALA A 469 -0.85 31.95 31.17
CA ALA A 469 -2.22 31.69 31.63
C ALA A 469 -3.14 31.38 30.45
N ASP A 470 -4.31 30.82 30.76
CA ASP A 470 -5.41 30.70 29.82
C ASP A 470 -5.73 32.06 29.15
N GLU A 471 -6.27 32.01 27.94
CA GLU A 471 -6.62 33.17 27.10
C GLU A 471 -5.42 34.06 26.67
N THR A 472 -4.18 33.67 26.98
CA THR A 472 -3.00 34.43 26.53
C THR A 472 -2.90 34.37 25.00
N ARG A 473 -2.99 35.53 24.33
CA ARG A 473 -2.73 35.63 22.89
C ARG A 473 -1.23 35.51 22.60
N VAL A 474 -0.89 34.70 21.61
CA VAL A 474 0.46 34.47 21.12
C VAL A 474 0.49 34.51 19.61
N THR A 475 1.60 34.95 19.03
CA THR A 475 1.82 34.85 17.57
C THR A 475 2.70 33.63 17.31
N LEU A 476 2.23 32.71 16.47
CA LEU A 476 3.00 31.55 16.03
C LEU A 476 4.09 32.06 15.08
N ILE A 477 5.36 31.84 15.39
CA ILE A 477 6.47 32.35 14.57
C ILE A 477 7.27 31.24 13.88
N GLU A 478 7.19 29.99 14.36
CA GLU A 478 7.91 28.84 13.80
C GLU A 478 7.24 27.53 14.27
N GLY A 479 7.20 26.47 13.47
CA GLY A 479 6.53 25.20 13.78
C GLY A 479 5.59 24.73 12.65
N PRO A 480 4.96 23.55 12.76
CA PRO A 480 5.04 22.61 13.88
C PRO A 480 6.36 21.82 13.91
N ARG A 481 6.85 21.45 15.10
CA ARG A 481 7.96 20.50 15.29
C ARG A 481 7.55 19.37 16.23
N ALA A 482 7.64 18.12 15.79
CA ALA A 482 7.38 16.97 16.64
C ALA A 482 8.61 16.67 17.52
N ASN A 483 8.44 16.60 18.84
CA ASN A 483 9.45 16.10 19.76
C ASN A 483 8.83 15.62 21.08
N ASP A 484 9.43 14.62 21.73
CA ASP A 484 8.97 14.03 23.00
C ASP A 484 7.49 13.57 23.01
N GLY A 485 6.94 13.20 21.84
CA GLY A 485 5.53 12.82 21.70
C GLY A 485 4.53 13.98 21.64
N TYR A 486 5.02 15.22 21.56
CA TYR A 486 4.20 16.43 21.43
C TYR A 486 4.50 17.18 20.12
N ILE A 487 3.53 17.94 19.63
CA ILE A 487 3.75 18.94 18.60
C ILE A 487 4.08 20.27 19.26
N TRP A 488 5.21 20.87 18.87
CA TRP A 488 5.72 22.12 19.43
C TRP A 488 5.61 23.26 18.43
N TRP A 489 5.16 24.40 18.93
CA TRP A 489 5.11 25.66 18.20
C TRP A 489 5.99 26.69 18.90
N ARG A 490 6.85 27.35 18.13
CA ARG A 490 7.53 28.54 18.60
C ARG A 490 6.59 29.71 18.49
N VAL A 491 6.45 30.45 19.57
CA VAL A 491 5.58 31.60 19.67
C VAL A 491 6.34 32.84 20.10
N GLN A 492 5.76 34.00 19.79
CA GLN A 492 6.15 35.30 20.30
C GLN A 492 5.01 35.88 21.16
N LEU A 493 5.36 36.38 22.34
CA LEU A 493 4.46 37.13 23.21
C LEU A 493 4.44 38.61 22.83
N ALA A 494 3.43 39.35 23.29
CA ALA A 494 3.31 40.79 23.05
C ALA A 494 4.50 41.63 23.55
N ASP A 495 5.25 41.14 24.54
CA ASP A 495 6.47 41.79 25.06
C ASP A 495 7.75 41.46 24.26
N GLY A 496 7.61 40.69 23.18
CA GLY A 496 8.71 40.27 22.30
C GLY A 496 9.42 38.98 22.73
N THR A 497 9.08 38.41 23.89
CA THR A 497 9.66 37.13 24.35
C THR A 497 9.30 36.00 23.39
N THR A 498 10.27 35.16 23.02
CA THR A 498 10.03 33.97 22.18
C THR A 498 10.37 32.68 22.91
N GLY A 499 9.66 31.61 22.57
CA GLY A 499 9.89 30.27 23.11
C GLY A 499 8.96 29.25 22.49
N TRP A 500 9.03 28.00 22.92
CA TRP A 500 8.27 26.87 22.39
C TRP A 500 7.20 26.41 23.36
N ILE A 501 5.98 26.20 22.87
CA ILE A 501 4.85 25.63 23.62
C ILE A 501 4.30 24.42 22.88
N VAL A 502 3.60 23.55 23.58
CA VAL A 502 2.93 22.39 22.99
C VAL A 502 1.61 22.80 22.35
N GLU A 503 1.22 22.13 21.27
CA GLU A 503 -0.06 22.29 20.58
C GLU A 503 -1.21 21.63 21.34
N SER A 504 -0.94 20.45 21.88
CA SER A 504 -1.86 19.67 22.69
C SER A 504 -1.11 18.89 23.76
N ALA A 505 -1.73 18.70 24.91
CA ALA A 505 -1.22 17.86 26.00
C ALA A 505 -2.39 17.31 26.82
N ASP A 506 -2.25 16.08 27.33
CA ASP A 506 -3.27 15.41 28.17
C ASP A 506 -4.69 15.39 27.54
N GLY A 507 -4.76 15.30 26.20
CA GLY A 507 -6.00 15.30 25.44
C GLY A 507 -6.65 16.68 25.25
N ILE A 508 -6.01 17.76 25.70
CA ILE A 508 -6.47 19.15 25.54
C ILE A 508 -5.68 19.83 24.43
N GLN A 509 -6.39 20.50 23.50
CA GLN A 509 -5.78 21.42 22.55
C GLN A 509 -5.36 22.69 23.30
N THR A 510 -4.06 22.91 23.45
CA THR A 510 -3.50 24.04 24.21
C THR A 510 -3.31 25.30 23.37
N LEU A 511 -3.43 25.20 22.03
CA LEU A 511 -3.43 26.32 21.10
C LEU A 511 -4.67 26.34 20.20
N LEU A 512 -5.46 27.40 20.32
CA LEU A 512 -6.63 27.64 19.48
C LEU A 512 -6.32 28.75 18.45
N PRO A 513 -6.57 28.55 17.15
CA PRO A 513 -6.35 29.58 16.15
C PRO A 513 -7.30 30.76 16.36
N VAL A 514 -6.80 31.99 16.22
CA VAL A 514 -7.63 33.20 16.21
C VAL A 514 -8.07 33.46 14.78
N PHE A 515 -9.37 33.38 14.53
CA PHE A 515 -9.95 33.83 13.26
C PHE A 515 -10.11 35.35 13.25
N ALA A 516 -9.64 36.01 12.19
CA ALA A 516 -10.05 37.38 11.91
C ALA A 516 -11.53 37.35 11.49
N GLY A 517 -12.38 38.07 12.23
CA GLY A 517 -13.81 38.23 11.92
C GLY A 517 -14.09 39.14 10.74
#